data_AF-A0A7L3MP61-F1
#
_entry.id   AF-A0A7L3MP61-F1
#
_cell.length_a   1.000
_cell.length_b   1.000
_cell.length_c   1.000
_cell.angle_alpha   90.00
_cell.angle_beta   90.00
_cell.angle_gamma   90.00
#
_symmetry.space_group_name_H-M   'P 1'
#
loop_
_entity.id
_entity.type
_entity.pdbx_description
1 polymer ?
#
loop_
_entity_poly.entity_id
_entity_poly.type
_entity_poly.pdbx_seq_one_letter_code
_entity_poly.pdbx_strand_id
1 'polypeptide(L)'
;EIGELCLQSAQCKSGCCHRANGLSLARCAPKAAEFQECSPKSIYGVYYKCPCERGLTCDADKTIVGSITNSNFGLCTDPQDSPRR
;
A
#
# COMPACT_ATOMS: atom_id res chain seq x y z
N GLU A 1 11.98 -4.99 -11.35
CA GLU A 1 11.81 -3.63 -11.90
C GLU A 1 10.34 -3.23 -11.86
N ILE A 2 10.02 -1.93 -11.95
CA ILE A 2 8.63 -1.47 -12.04
C ILE A 2 7.98 -2.03 -13.31
N GLY A 3 6.74 -2.52 -13.22
CA GLY A 3 6.00 -3.12 -14.32
C GLY A 3 6.23 -4.62 -14.54
N GLU A 4 7.24 -5.23 -13.91
CA GLU A 4 7.45 -6.68 -13.96
C GLU A 4 6.35 -7.44 -13.21
N LEU A 5 6.03 -8.64 -13.69
CA LEU A 5 5.10 -9.54 -13.01
C LEU A 5 5.66 -9.95 -11.65
N CYS A 6 4.79 -9.98 -10.65
CA CYS A 6 5.16 -10.39 -9.29
C CYS A 6 4.05 -11.23 -8.66
N LEU A 7 4.43 -12.11 -7.74
CA LEU A 7 3.51 -12.83 -6.86
C LEU A 7 3.61 -12.36 -5.41
N GLN A 8 4.68 -11.64 -5.07
CA GLN A 8 4.98 -11.20 -3.71
C GLN A 8 5.81 -9.92 -3.75
N SER A 9 5.55 -8.98 -2.84
CA SER A 9 6.26 -7.69 -2.76
C SER A 9 7.78 -7.83 -2.55
N ALA A 10 8.24 -8.96 -1.99
CA ALA A 10 9.67 -9.25 -1.83
C ALA A 10 10.42 -9.41 -3.18
N GLN A 11 9.71 -9.68 -4.28
CA GLN A 11 10.30 -9.75 -5.63
C GLN A 11 10.55 -8.37 -6.23
N CYS A 12 9.87 -7.34 -5.71
CA CYS A 12 9.95 -5.98 -6.22
C CYS A 12 11.00 -5.19 -5.45
N LYS A 13 11.95 -4.55 -6.15
CA LYS A 13 12.91 -3.62 -5.53
C LYS A 13 12.22 -2.47 -4.77
N SER A 14 11.08 -2.01 -5.27
CA SER A 14 10.23 -1.01 -4.60
C SER A 14 9.60 -1.53 -3.30
N GLY A 15 9.49 -2.86 -3.15
CA GLY A 15 8.78 -3.51 -2.06
C GLY A 15 7.26 -3.43 -2.18
N CYS A 16 6.70 -3.16 -3.37
CA CYS A 16 5.26 -3.24 -3.63
C CYS A 16 4.95 -4.07 -4.88
N CYS A 17 4.16 -5.13 -4.68
CA CYS A 17 3.49 -5.89 -5.72
C CYS A 17 2.00 -5.47 -5.77
N HIS A 18 1.59 -4.81 -6.86
CA HIS A 18 0.29 -4.18 -7.00
C HIS A 18 -0.61 -4.90 -8.00
N ARG A 19 -1.91 -4.98 -7.72
CA ARG A 19 -2.92 -5.48 -8.66
C ARG A 19 -4.16 -4.59 -8.64
N ALA A 20 -4.85 -4.50 -9.77
CA ALA A 20 -6.03 -3.63 -9.90
C ALA A 20 -7.28 -4.22 -9.23
N ASN A 21 -7.46 -5.54 -9.26
CA ASN A 21 -8.65 -6.23 -8.75
C ASN A 21 -8.38 -7.73 -8.46
N GLY A 22 -9.44 -8.40 -7.99
CA GLY A 22 -9.57 -9.84 -7.69
C GLY A 22 -8.81 -10.81 -8.62
N LEU A 23 -8.91 -10.54 -9.91
CA LEU A 23 -8.56 -11.46 -11.00
C LEU A 23 -7.38 -10.94 -11.84
N SER A 24 -6.93 -9.71 -11.59
CA SER A 24 -5.83 -9.09 -12.32
C SER A 24 -4.46 -9.65 -11.94
N LEU A 25 -3.57 -9.74 -12.93
CA LEU A 25 -2.15 -10.03 -12.72
C LEU A 25 -1.48 -8.91 -11.95
N ALA A 26 -0.71 -9.28 -10.93
CA ALA A 26 0.03 -8.31 -10.12
C ALA A 26 1.37 -7.96 -10.76
N ARG A 27 1.76 -6.69 -10.63
CA ARG A 27 3.02 -6.14 -11.14
C ARG A 27 3.69 -5.26 -10.11
N CYS A 28 5.02 -5.18 -10.17
CA CYS A 28 5.77 -4.28 -9.30
C CYS A 28 5.42 -2.83 -9.58
N ALA A 29 5.15 -2.08 -8.52
CA ALA A 29 4.72 -0.69 -8.59
C ALA A 29 5.53 0.19 -7.62
N PRO A 30 5.61 1.51 -7.85
CA PRO A 30 6.18 2.43 -6.88
C PRO A 30 5.33 2.44 -5.60
N LYS A 31 5.96 2.80 -4.48
CA LYS A 31 5.23 3.07 -3.24
C LYS A 31 4.46 4.38 -3.35
N ALA A 32 3.45 4.55 -2.50
CA ALA A 32 2.63 5.74 -2.48
C ALA A 32 3.40 6.92 -1.87
N ALA A 33 3.47 8.04 -2.59
CA ALA A 33 4.04 9.29 -2.11
C ALA A 33 3.07 9.99 -1.14
N GLU A 34 3.50 11.11 -0.56
CA GLU A 34 2.64 11.92 0.31
C GLU A 34 1.35 12.36 -0.42
N PHE A 35 0.23 12.37 0.31
CA PHE A 35 -1.12 12.63 -0.18
C PHE A 35 -1.66 11.65 -1.24
N GLN A 36 -0.95 10.55 -1.52
CA GLN A 36 -1.46 9.49 -2.37
C GLN A 36 -2.20 8.42 -1.57
N GLU A 37 -3.14 7.75 -2.24
CA GLU A 37 -3.87 6.62 -1.68
C GLU A 37 -2.93 5.45 -1.35
N CYS A 38 -3.12 4.88 -0.17
CA CYS A 38 -2.30 3.78 0.32
C CYS A 38 -3.13 2.69 0.98
N SER A 39 -2.53 1.50 1.10
CA SER A 39 -3.01 0.47 2.02
C SER A 39 -1.99 0.27 3.15
N PRO A 40 -2.45 0.01 4.38
CA PRO A 40 -1.60 -0.47 5.46
C PRO A 40 -0.84 -1.73 5.02
N LYS A 41 0.37 -1.90 5.55
CA LYS A 41 1.16 -3.11 5.28
C LYS A 41 0.36 -4.36 5.66
N SER A 42 0.34 -5.31 4.75
CA SER A 42 -0.44 -6.54 4.83
C SER A 42 0.47 -7.75 4.78
N ILE A 43 0.12 -8.79 5.53
CA ILE A 43 0.82 -10.08 5.51
C ILE A 43 0.67 -10.81 4.17
N TYR A 44 -0.36 -10.50 3.38
CA TYR A 44 -0.55 -11.09 2.05
C TYR A 44 0.50 -10.60 1.05
N GLY A 45 1.07 -9.41 1.28
CA GLY A 45 2.18 -8.86 0.51
C GLY A 45 1.90 -8.62 -0.98
N VAL A 46 0.63 -8.60 -1.38
CA VAL A 46 0.12 -8.06 -2.65
C VAL A 46 -0.95 -7.03 -2.31
N TYR A 47 -0.97 -5.91 -3.03
CA TYR A 47 -1.72 -4.72 -2.64
C TYR A 47 -2.63 -4.21 -3.77
N TYR A 48 -3.80 -3.67 -3.40
CA TYR A 48 -4.64 -2.87 -4.31
C TYR A 48 -4.21 -1.40 -4.33
N LYS A 49 -3.60 -0.91 -3.25
CA LYS A 49 -2.93 0.40 -3.17
C LYS A 49 -1.60 0.18 -2.46
N CYS A 50 -0.51 0.64 -3.06
CA CYS A 50 0.81 0.40 -2.49
C CYS A 50 0.96 1.04 -1.09
N PRO A 51 1.78 0.47 -0.21
CA PRO A 51 2.12 1.12 1.04
C PRO A 51 2.91 2.41 0.78
N CYS A 52 2.92 3.31 1.75
CA CYS A 52 3.64 4.57 1.64
C CYS A 52 5.15 4.40 1.52
N GLU A 53 5.78 5.42 0.96
CA GLU A 53 7.22 5.62 1.00
C GLU A 53 7.76 5.70 2.45
N ARG A 54 9.07 5.54 2.59
CA ARG A 54 9.70 5.48 3.91
C ARG A 54 9.63 6.87 4.56
N GLY A 55 9.10 6.94 5.78
CA GLY A 55 8.92 8.20 6.52
C GLY A 55 7.46 8.63 6.62
N LEU A 56 6.60 8.14 5.73
CA LEU A 56 5.17 8.45 5.72
C LEU A 56 4.35 7.38 6.44
N THR A 57 3.21 7.78 6.99
CA THR A 57 2.22 6.90 7.60
C THR A 57 0.97 6.83 6.73
N CYS A 58 0.43 5.63 6.54
CA CYS A 58 -0.85 5.47 5.85
C CYS A 58 -1.98 5.72 6.86
N ASP A 59 -2.56 6.91 6.81
CA ASP A 59 -3.69 7.31 7.65
C ASP A 59 -4.98 6.78 7.04
N ALA A 60 -5.40 5.61 7.53
CA ALA A 60 -6.59 4.90 7.08
C ALA A 60 -7.48 4.59 8.28
N ASP A 61 -8.79 4.83 8.15
CA ASP A 61 -9.78 4.37 9.11
C ASP A 61 -9.82 2.84 9.11
N LYS A 62 -9.20 2.24 10.13
CA LYS A 62 -9.08 0.78 10.24
C LYS A 62 -10.40 0.17 10.71
N THR A 63 -11.26 -0.20 9.78
CA THR A 63 -12.46 -0.99 10.10
C THR A 63 -12.11 -2.49 10.14
N ILE A 64 -12.85 -3.28 10.95
CA ILE A 64 -12.69 -4.74 11.03
C ILE A 64 -12.91 -5.36 9.65
N VAL A 65 -13.98 -4.96 8.95
CA VAL A 65 -14.29 -5.45 7.60
C VAL A 65 -13.19 -5.06 6.61
N GLY A 66 -12.71 -3.81 6.61
CA GLY A 66 -11.64 -3.39 5.71
C GLY A 66 -10.27 -3.99 6.01
N SER A 67 -10.04 -4.49 7.23
CA SER A 67 -8.81 -5.23 7.58
C SER A 67 -8.86 -6.66 7.01
N ILE A 68 -10.06 -7.26 6.99
CA ILE A 68 -10.31 -8.58 6.41
C ILE A 68 -10.29 -8.50 4.87
N THR A 69 -10.87 -7.45 4.27
CA THR A 69 -10.94 -7.29 2.80
C THR A 69 -9.73 -6.59 2.18
N ASN A 70 -8.77 -6.12 2.99
CA ASN A 70 -7.61 -5.35 2.56
C ASN A 70 -7.97 -4.03 1.84
N SER A 71 -9.11 -3.43 2.21
CA SER A 71 -9.65 -2.20 1.61
C SER A 71 -9.73 -1.03 2.59
N ASN A 72 -9.04 -1.09 3.72
CA ASN A 72 -8.78 0.12 4.53
C ASN A 72 -7.80 1.00 3.76
N PHE A 73 -8.30 1.75 2.78
CA PHE A 73 -7.49 2.73 2.06
C PHE A 73 -7.40 4.00 2.89
N GLY A 74 -6.23 4.61 2.83
CA GLY A 74 -5.93 5.87 3.51
C GLY A 74 -5.14 6.79 2.61
N LEU A 75 -4.64 7.86 3.20
CA LEU A 75 -3.68 8.76 2.55
C LEU A 75 -2.34 8.68 3.26
N CYS A 76 -1.26 8.75 2.48
CA CYS A 76 0.07 8.89 3.06
C CYS A 76 0.25 10.30 3.61
N THR A 77 0.61 10.39 4.89
CA THR A 77 0.84 11.66 5.59
C THR A 77 2.19 11.61 6.30
N ASP A 78 2.91 12.73 6.37
CA ASP A 78 4.07 12.85 7.25
C ASP A 78 3.57 12.90 8.72
N PRO A 79 4.12 12.06 9.62
CA PRO A 79 3.80 12.13 11.04
C PRO A 79 4.04 13.51 11.68
N GLN A 80 4.90 14.35 11.09
CA GLN A 80 5.20 15.71 11.54
C GLN A 80 4.09 16.71 11.18
N ASP A 81 3.34 16.44 10.11
CA ASP A 81 2.18 17.26 9.72
C ASP A 81 0.91 16.90 10.48
N SER A 82 0.89 15.72 11.11
CA SER A 82 -0.18 15.35 12.03
C SER A 82 0.03 16.07 13.37
N PRO A 83 -0.92 16.89 13.85
CA PRO A 83 -0.80 17.52 15.16
C PRO A 83 -0.69 16.39 16.20
N ARG A 84 0.40 16.42 16.98
CA ARG A 84 0.67 15.45 18.06
C ARG A 84 -0.62 15.17 18.83
N ARG A 85 -1.20 13.99 18.60
CA ARG A 85 -2.36 13.50 19.33
C ARG A 85 -1.93 12.77 20.58
#